data_AF-A0AAC9NTW4-F1
#
_entry.id   AF-A0AAC9NTW4-F1
#
_cell.length_a   1.000
_cell.length_b   1.000
_cell.length_c   1.000
_cell.angle_alpha   90.00
_cell.angle_beta   90.00
_cell.angle_gamma   90.00
#
_symmetry.space_group_name_H-M   'P 1'
#
loop_
_entity.id
_entity.type
_entity.pdbx_description
1 polymer ?
#
loop_
_entity_poly.entity_id
_entity_poly.type
_entity_poly.pdbx_seq_one_letter_code
_entity_poly.pdbx_strand_id
1 'polypeptide(L)'
;MSLPSVHEVEVCPKCGSQNGFYIRSRVSGLVQINYSFDGSGSDNQDMYTPLKHNDQKFAYCQQCESKIGRWDEKAKSIVSTRVRF
;
A
#
# COMPACT_ATOMS: atom_id res chain seq x y z
N MET A 1 2.08 -24.94 3.36
CA MET A 1 2.30 -24.47 1.98
C MET A 1 2.63 -22.99 2.00
N SER A 2 3.69 -22.56 1.32
CA SER A 2 4.01 -21.14 1.14
C SER A 2 3.05 -20.50 0.13
N LEU A 3 2.52 -19.32 0.45
CA LEU A 3 1.75 -18.54 -0.53
C LEU A 3 2.65 -18.08 -1.69
N PRO A 4 2.12 -17.99 -2.93
CA PRO A 4 2.86 -17.45 -4.08
C PRO A 4 3.17 -15.96 -3.87
N SER A 5 4.02 -15.37 -4.73
CA SER A 5 4.11 -13.90 -4.75
C SER A 5 2.85 -13.33 -5.40
N VAL A 6 2.29 -12.23 -4.87
CA VAL A 6 0.97 -11.76 -5.35
C VAL A 6 0.98 -11.29 -6.80
N HIS A 7 2.13 -10.92 -7.37
CA HIS A 7 2.22 -10.55 -8.79
C HIS A 7 1.90 -11.70 -9.76
N GLU A 8 1.90 -12.95 -9.28
CA GLU A 8 1.55 -14.16 -10.03
C GLU A 8 0.07 -14.55 -9.85
N VAL A 9 -0.69 -13.80 -9.04
CA VAL A 9 -2.09 -14.08 -8.73
C VAL A 9 -3.00 -13.27 -9.64
N GLU A 10 -3.64 -13.92 -10.61
CA GLU A 10 -4.58 -13.30 -11.54
C GLU A 10 -6.03 -13.33 -11.03
N VAL A 11 -6.40 -14.37 -10.29
CA VAL A 11 -7.73 -14.54 -9.69
C VAL A 11 -7.61 -15.05 -8.26
N CYS A 12 -8.55 -14.67 -7.38
CA CYS A 12 -8.51 -15.13 -6.00
C CYS A 12 -8.68 -16.67 -5.94
N PRO A 13 -7.69 -17.43 -5.42
CA PRO A 13 -7.75 -18.90 -5.36
C PRO A 13 -8.75 -19.42 -4.31
N LYS A 14 -9.41 -18.53 -3.55
CA LYS A 14 -10.37 -18.88 -2.50
C LYS A 14 -11.82 -18.65 -2.90
N CYS A 15 -12.11 -17.57 -3.63
CA CYS A 15 -13.48 -17.22 -4.01
C CYS A 15 -13.68 -16.97 -5.51
N GLY A 16 -12.64 -17.07 -6.33
CA GLY A 16 -12.73 -16.84 -7.78
C GLY A 16 -12.92 -15.37 -8.19
N SER A 17 -12.88 -14.43 -7.26
CA SER A 17 -13.03 -12.99 -7.58
C SER A 17 -11.83 -12.46 -8.37
N GLN A 18 -12.12 -11.58 -9.33
CA GLN A 18 -11.16 -10.81 -10.13
C GLN A 18 -11.08 -9.34 -9.71
N ASN A 19 -11.74 -8.95 -8.62
CA ASN A 19 -11.85 -7.53 -8.20
C ASN A 19 -10.50 -6.93 -7.79
N GLY A 20 -9.50 -7.78 -7.53
CA GLY A 20 -8.16 -7.37 -7.13
C GLY A 20 -7.85 -7.68 -5.67
N PHE A 21 -6.82 -7.02 -5.15
CA PHE A 21 -6.29 -7.27 -3.83
C PHE A 21 -5.86 -5.98 -3.14
N TYR A 22 -5.71 -6.03 -1.82
CA TYR A 22 -5.12 -4.96 -1.03
C TYR A 22 -3.95 -5.49 -0.20
N ILE A 23 -3.06 -4.58 0.20
CA ILE A 23 -2.06 -4.80 1.24
C ILE A 23 -2.41 -3.94 2.45
N ARG A 24 -1.85 -4.29 3.61
CA ARG A 24 -1.94 -3.46 4.81
C ARG A 24 -0.59 -2.81 5.03
N SER A 25 -0.55 -1.48 5.07
CA SER A 25 0.65 -0.73 5.42
C SER A 25 0.45 -0.07 6.79
N ARG A 26 1.44 -0.18 7.68
CA ARG A 26 1.48 0.59 8.92
C ARG A 26 2.27 1.86 8.67
N VAL A 27 1.68 3.00 9.01
CA VAL A 27 2.32 4.30 8.90
C VAL A 27 2.71 4.79 10.28
N SER A 28 3.91 5.33 10.42
CA SER A 28 4.38 5.95 11.67
C SER A 28 5.25 7.17 11.38
N GLY A 29 5.33 8.11 12.31
CA GLY A 29 6.12 9.32 12.16
C GLY A 29 5.34 10.56 12.61
N LEU A 30 5.83 11.72 12.18
CA LEU A 30 5.25 13.03 12.48
C LEU A 30 4.80 13.67 11.17
N VAL A 31 3.67 14.37 11.23
CA VAL A 31 3.24 15.30 10.19
C VAL A 31 3.66 16.69 10.66
N GLN A 32 4.47 17.38 9.87
CA GLN A 32 4.85 18.76 10.17
C GLN A 32 3.95 19.70 9.38
N ILE A 33 3.12 20.46 10.10
CA ILE A 33 2.22 21.46 9.51
C ILE A 33 2.72 22.83 9.93
N ASN A 34 3.06 23.65 8.93
CA ASN A 34 3.48 25.03 9.10
C ASN A 34 2.25 25.94 9.00
N TYR A 35 2.22 26.96 9.86
CA TYR A 35 1.25 28.05 9.84
C TYR A 35 1.99 29.39 9.87
N SER A 36 1.51 30.36 9.09
CA SER A 36 2.05 31.71 9.07
C SER A 36 1.39 32.51 10.19
N PHE A 37 2.14 33.33 10.91
CA PHE A 37 1.62 34.15 12.01
C PHE A 37 0.54 35.15 11.57
N ASP A 38 0.58 35.58 10.32
CA ASP A 38 -0.39 36.50 9.71
C ASP A 38 -1.64 35.81 9.15
N GLY A 39 -1.75 34.47 9.28
CA GLY A 39 -2.84 33.67 8.75
C GLY A 39 -2.78 33.43 7.23
N SER A 40 -1.71 33.86 6.56
CA SER A 40 -1.46 33.47 5.17
C SER A 40 -1.15 31.97 5.04
N GLY A 41 -1.31 31.41 3.84
CA GLY A 41 -0.94 30.03 3.59
C GLY A 41 0.56 29.80 3.77
N SER A 42 0.94 28.70 4.41
CA SER A 42 2.33 28.24 4.53
C SER A 42 2.61 27.06 3.59
N ASP A 43 3.88 26.88 3.26
CA ASP A 43 4.32 25.70 2.50
C ASP A 43 4.24 24.44 3.37
N ASN A 44 3.50 23.45 2.86
CA ASN A 44 3.28 22.16 3.49
C ASN A 44 3.43 21.00 2.48
N GLN A 45 4.08 21.21 1.33
CA GLN A 45 4.21 20.17 0.29
C GLN A 45 4.87 18.89 0.81
N ASP A 46 5.82 19.03 1.74
CA ASP A 46 6.57 17.92 2.34
C ASP A 46 6.03 17.47 3.72
N MET A 47 4.80 17.86 4.09
CA MET A 47 4.28 17.60 5.45
C MET A 47 4.24 16.11 5.82
N TYR A 48 4.18 15.22 4.82
CA TYR A 48 4.16 13.77 4.98
C TYR A 48 5.50 13.09 4.71
N THR A 49 6.52 13.80 4.21
CA THR A 49 7.85 13.26 3.92
C THR A 49 8.49 12.51 5.10
N PRO A 50 8.32 12.93 6.37
CA PRO A 50 8.85 12.18 7.51
C PRO A 50 8.10 10.89 7.85
N LEU A 51 6.96 10.62 7.21
CA LEU A 51 6.18 9.41 7.47
C LEU A 51 6.91 8.18 6.92
N LYS A 52 6.96 7.15 7.75
CA LYS A 52 7.52 5.83 7.42
C LYS A 52 6.38 4.89 7.11
N HIS A 53 6.43 4.27 5.94
CA HIS A 53 5.48 3.25 5.51
C HIS A 53 6.10 1.86 5.71
N ASN A 54 5.38 0.97 6.38
CA ASN A 54 5.79 -0.39 6.63
C ASN A 54 4.71 -1.36 6.13
N ASP A 55 4.87 -1.80 4.89
CA ASP A 55 3.98 -2.75 4.26
C ASP A 55 4.08 -4.12 4.93
N GLN A 56 2.93 -4.70 5.25
CA GLN A 56 2.86 -6.07 5.73
C GLN A 56 3.13 -7.08 4.62
N LYS A 57 3.55 -8.28 5.03
CA LYS A 57 4.08 -9.33 4.14
C LYS A 57 3.06 -10.01 3.22
N PHE A 58 1.78 -9.67 3.31
CA PHE A 58 0.71 -10.40 2.64
C PHE A 58 -0.26 -9.48 1.91
N ALA A 59 -0.77 -9.99 0.80
CA ALA A 59 -1.89 -9.43 0.06
C ALA A 59 -3.17 -10.23 0.34
N TYR A 60 -4.29 -9.53 0.25
CA TYR A 60 -5.61 -10.02 0.64
C TYR A 60 -6.61 -9.77 -0.48
N CYS A 61 -7.48 -10.74 -0.75
CA CYS A 61 -8.59 -10.57 -1.69
C CYS A 61 -9.54 -9.46 -1.21
N GLN A 62 -9.94 -8.55 -2.09
CA GLN A 62 -10.93 -7.52 -1.76
C GLN A 62 -12.33 -8.07 -1.48
N GLN A 63 -12.69 -9.22 -2.06
CA GLN A 63 -14.04 -9.78 -1.94
C GLN A 63 -14.23 -10.66 -0.69
N CYS A 64 -13.25 -11.50 -0.38
CA CYS A 64 -13.36 -12.50 0.69
C CYS A 64 -12.32 -12.35 1.80
N GLU A 65 -11.50 -11.30 1.75
CA GLU A 65 -10.50 -10.92 2.76
C GLU A 65 -9.44 -11.99 3.07
N SER A 66 -9.44 -13.08 2.30
CA SER A 66 -8.49 -14.18 2.47
C SER A 66 -7.11 -13.77 2.01
N LYS A 67 -6.06 -14.28 2.69
CA LYS A 67 -4.67 -14.16 2.22
C LYS A 67 -4.52 -14.92 0.90
N ILE A 68 -4.02 -14.26 -0.13
CA ILE A 68 -3.88 -14.83 -1.48
C ILE A 68 -2.43 -14.94 -1.95
N GLY A 69 -1.53 -14.15 -1.38
CA GLY A 69 -0.14 -14.06 -1.83
C GLY A 69 0.75 -13.30 -0.87
N ARG A 70 2.06 -13.41 -1.09
CA ARG A 70 3.10 -12.64 -0.42
C ARG A 70 3.26 -11.28 -1.12
N TRP A 71 3.36 -10.23 -0.31
CA TRP A 71 3.79 -8.91 -0.73
C TRP A 71 5.29 -8.80 -0.52
N ASP A 72 6.06 -9.20 -1.54
CA ASP A 72 7.53 -9.18 -1.54
C ASP A 72 8.08 -8.10 -2.50
N GLU A 73 9.40 -7.92 -2.50
CA GLU A 73 10.06 -6.87 -3.31
C GLU A 73 9.76 -7.00 -4.81
N LYS A 74 9.64 -8.23 -5.31
CA LYS A 74 9.25 -8.48 -6.71
C LYS A 74 7.83 -8.00 -6.97
N ALA A 75 6.88 -8.33 -6.08
CA ALA A 75 5.52 -7.83 -6.18
C ALA A 75 5.45 -6.29 -6.09
N LYS A 76 6.17 -5.68 -5.14
CA LYS A 76 6.24 -4.22 -5.00
C LYS A 76 6.69 -3.57 -6.30
N SER A 77 7.81 -4.00 -6.86
CA SER A 77 8.39 -3.44 -8.09
C SER A 77 7.43 -3.54 -9.29
N ILE A 78 6.79 -4.70 -9.48
CA ILE A 78 5.92 -4.92 -10.63
C ILE A 78 4.60 -4.17 -10.48
N VAL A 79 4.00 -4.20 -9.30
CA VAL A 79 2.68 -3.62 -9.06
C VAL A 79 2.76 -2.10 -8.98
N SER A 80 3.78 -1.52 -8.31
CA SER A 80 3.93 -0.06 -8.22
C SER A 80 4.17 0.59 -9.58
N THR A 81 4.91 -0.07 -10.48
CA THR A 81 5.14 0.43 -11.85
C THR A 81 3.85 0.49 -12.69
N ARG A 82 2.83 -0.29 -12.34
CA ARG A 82 1.52 -0.29 -13.00
C ARG A 82 0.59 0.80 -12.47
N VAL A 83 0.88 1.37 -11.31
CA VAL A 83 0.10 2.45 -10.70
C VAL A 83 0.74 3.78 -11.09
N ARG A 84 0.15 4.46 -12.07
CA ARG A 84 0.51 5.85 -12.38
C ARG A 84 -0.32 6.76 -11.47
N PHE A 85 0.36 7.51 -10.59
CA PHE A 85 -0.23 8.63 -9.85
C PHE A 85 -0.10 9.91 -10.68
#